data_AF-A0A2N5GGD6-F1
#
_entry.id   AF-A0A2N5GGD6-F1
#
_cell.length_a   1.000
_cell.length_b   1.000
_cell.length_c   1.000
_cell.angle_alpha   90.00
_cell.angle_beta   90.00
_cell.angle_gamma   90.00
#
_symmetry.space_group_name_H-M   'P 1'
#
loop_
_entity.id
_entity.type
_entity.pdbx_description
1 polymer ?
#
loop_
_entity_poly.entity_id
_entity_poly.type
_entity_poly.pdbx_seq_one_letter_code
_entity_poly.pdbx_strand_id
1 'polypeptide(L)'
;MLEQTLKERMALFKDIYSQLYSSLKWKTDKRFLMLIAVMYVTNSKDFHLKRFLELADYIKNEVGMFSHLKSAHRFTTAATLDSTTADSKESCHHFINIYEKLIENGYSRVVYSYIAAGTLLKVEQSRIEEYVQKTIDVYNGMKDHHPFLTNSGDYPLAAILAQSEKNKDEIIVNVEDHYKALNEKGFSIGNDLQFLSHILALNTDQISVETR
;
A
#
# COMPACT_ATOMS: atom_id res chain seq x y z
N MET A 1 24.78 -20.00 1.17
CA MET A 1 24.48 -18.58 1.41
C MET A 1 22.97 -18.32 1.43
N LEU A 2 22.23 -18.61 0.36
CA LEU A 2 20.77 -18.39 0.29
C LEU A 2 19.96 -19.10 1.39
N GLU A 3 20.30 -20.36 1.71
CA GLU A 3 19.64 -21.12 2.80
C GLU A 3 19.88 -20.52 4.19
N GLN A 4 21.07 -19.96 4.42
CA GLN A 4 21.43 -19.34 5.70
C GLN A 4 20.64 -18.05 5.90
N THR A 5 20.56 -17.21 4.86
CA THR A 5 19.76 -15.99 4.86
C THR A 5 18.26 -16.28 5.05
N LEU A 6 17.74 -17.36 4.46
CA LEU A 6 16.35 -17.76 4.66
C LEU A 6 16.08 -18.19 6.11
N LYS A 7 16.96 -18.99 6.71
CA LYS A 7 16.85 -19.42 8.11
C LYS A 7 16.84 -18.22 9.07
N GLU A 8 17.72 -17.24 8.84
CA GLU A 8 17.80 -16.02 9.64
C GLU A 8 16.51 -15.18 9.53
N ARG A 9 16.00 -14.97 8.31
CA ARG A 9 14.73 -14.26 8.09
C ARG A 9 13.54 -14.97 8.74
N MET A 10 13.51 -16.30 8.69
CA MET A 10 12.47 -17.09 9.36
C MET A 10 12.57 -17.02 10.89
N ALA A 11 13.78 -16.99 11.45
CA ALA A 11 13.99 -16.83 12.88
C ALA A 11 13.51 -15.45 13.35
N LEU A 12 13.88 -14.39 12.63
CA LEU A 12 13.42 -13.03 12.90
C LEU A 12 11.89 -12.91 12.80
N PHE A 13 11.28 -13.47 11.75
CA PHE A 13 9.83 -13.50 11.61
C PHE A 13 9.14 -14.13 12.83
N LYS A 14 9.63 -15.30 13.27
CA LYS A 14 9.06 -16.03 14.41
C LYS A 14 9.20 -15.25 15.71
N ASP A 15 10.36 -14.62 15.93
CA ASP A 15 10.61 -13.80 17.12
C ASP A 15 9.64 -12.61 17.18
N ILE A 16 9.56 -11.82 16.10
CA ILE A 16 8.65 -10.67 16.01
C ILE A 16 7.20 -11.11 16.19
N TYR A 17 6.77 -12.18 15.51
CA TYR A 17 5.42 -12.73 15.64
C TYR A 17 5.11 -13.14 17.09
N SER A 18 6.05 -13.78 17.79
CA SER A 18 5.87 -14.21 19.18
C SER A 18 5.67 -13.02 20.13
N GLN A 19 6.49 -11.97 19.97
CA GLN A 19 6.36 -10.71 20.73
C GLN A 19 4.99 -10.07 20.48
N LEU A 20 4.61 -9.92 19.20
CA LEU A 20 3.32 -9.35 18.79
C LEU A 20 2.13 -10.18 19.30
N TYR A 21 2.18 -11.51 19.19
CA TYR A 21 1.13 -12.40 19.65
C TYR A 21 0.90 -12.26 21.16
N SER A 22 1.98 -12.24 21.93
CA SER A 22 1.91 -12.10 23.39
C SER A 22 1.23 -10.80 23.81
N SER A 23 1.46 -9.70 23.09
CA SER A 23 0.92 -8.38 23.43
C SER A 23 -0.42 -8.04 22.78
N LEU A 24 -0.73 -8.59 21.60
CA LEU A 24 -1.81 -8.11 20.74
C LEU A 24 -2.83 -9.18 20.33
N LYS A 25 -2.71 -10.45 20.76
CA LYS A 25 -3.66 -11.53 20.41
C LYS A 25 -5.14 -11.23 20.71
N TRP A 26 -5.41 -10.33 21.66
CA TRP A 26 -6.77 -9.90 22.01
C TRP A 26 -7.20 -8.58 21.35
N LYS A 27 -6.29 -7.90 20.64
CA LYS A 27 -6.54 -6.61 19.99
C LYS A 27 -6.64 -6.72 18.46
N THR A 28 -6.13 -7.79 17.87
CA THR A 28 -6.15 -8.00 16.40
C THR A 28 -6.03 -9.48 16.02
N ASP A 29 -6.37 -9.78 14.77
CA ASP A 29 -6.32 -11.12 14.18
C ASP A 29 -4.86 -11.54 13.89
N LYS A 30 -4.60 -12.86 13.93
CA LYS A 30 -3.28 -13.45 13.66
C LYS A 30 -2.69 -13.03 12.31
N ARG A 31 -3.54 -12.77 11.30
CA ARG A 31 -3.13 -12.31 9.96
C ARG A 31 -2.46 -10.93 9.99
N PHE A 32 -2.97 -10.01 10.82
CA PHE A 32 -2.31 -8.72 11.03
C PHE A 32 -0.95 -8.90 11.68
N LEU A 33 -0.84 -9.78 12.68
CA LEU A 33 0.44 -10.06 13.36
C LEU A 33 1.47 -10.64 12.39
N MET A 34 1.07 -11.59 11.54
CA MET A 34 1.94 -12.16 10.50
C MET A 34 2.36 -11.09 9.48
N LEU A 35 1.42 -10.25 9.02
CA LEU A 35 1.72 -9.19 8.07
C LEU A 35 2.75 -8.20 8.64
N ILE A 36 2.54 -7.74 9.89
CA ILE A 36 3.49 -6.84 10.57
C ILE A 36 4.88 -7.50 10.67
N ALA A 37 4.95 -8.76 11.10
CA ALA A 37 6.22 -9.47 11.21
C ALA A 37 6.94 -9.58 9.86
N VAL A 38 6.21 -9.88 8.77
CA VAL A 38 6.81 -9.88 7.41
C VAL A 38 7.34 -8.49 7.05
N MET A 39 6.59 -7.41 7.32
CA MET A 39 7.01 -6.04 6.96
C MET A 39 8.35 -5.66 7.57
N TYR A 40 8.61 -5.99 8.84
CA TYR A 40 9.90 -5.73 9.47
C TYR A 40 11.02 -6.57 8.86
N VAL A 41 10.76 -7.85 8.58
CA VAL A 41 11.73 -8.74 7.93
C VAL A 41 12.06 -8.28 6.52
N THR A 42 11.07 -7.86 5.72
CA THR A 42 11.27 -7.44 4.33
C THR A 42 12.00 -6.11 4.24
N ASN A 43 11.70 -5.16 5.14
CA ASN A 43 12.35 -3.86 5.18
C ASN A 43 13.70 -3.90 5.92
N SER A 44 14.13 -5.06 6.44
CA SER A 44 15.35 -5.21 7.23
C SER A 44 15.45 -4.19 8.38
N LYS A 45 14.30 -3.93 9.02
CA LYS A 45 14.18 -2.98 10.15
C LYS A 45 14.15 -3.74 11.46
N ASP A 46 14.95 -3.29 12.43
CA ASP A 46 14.89 -3.81 13.79
C ASP A 46 13.55 -3.51 14.46
N PHE A 47 12.91 -4.60 14.92
CA PHE A 47 11.63 -4.53 15.59
C PHE A 47 11.81 -4.21 17.08
N HIS A 48 11.15 -3.16 17.54
CA HIS A 48 11.07 -2.82 18.95
C HIS A 48 9.62 -2.67 19.38
N LEU A 49 9.12 -3.66 20.13
CA LEU A 49 7.72 -3.76 20.53
C LEU A 49 7.20 -2.47 21.20
N LYS A 50 7.95 -1.89 22.14
CA LYS A 50 7.52 -0.68 22.86
C LYS A 50 7.32 0.50 21.90
N ARG A 51 8.32 0.78 21.06
CA ARG A 51 8.27 1.87 20.05
C ARG A 51 7.10 1.67 19.09
N PHE A 52 6.91 0.44 18.62
CA PHE A 52 5.79 0.07 17.74
C PHE A 52 4.42 0.33 18.39
N LEU A 53 4.24 -0.07 19.65
CA LEU A 53 2.98 0.14 20.38
C LEU A 53 2.72 1.62 20.66
N GLU A 54 3.76 2.38 21.02
CA GLU A 54 3.66 3.84 21.22
C GLU A 54 3.23 4.54 19.93
N LEU A 55 3.79 4.14 18.78
CA LEU A 55 3.38 4.67 17.48
C LEU A 55 1.93 4.28 17.12
N ALA A 56 1.53 3.04 17.39
CA ALA A 56 0.16 2.58 17.15
C ALA A 56 -0.87 3.36 18.00
N ASP A 57 -0.54 3.64 19.26
CA ASP A 57 -1.40 4.44 20.13
C ASP A 57 -1.37 5.93 19.75
N TYR A 58 -0.24 6.43 19.28
CA TYR A 58 -0.14 7.78 18.69
C TYR A 58 -1.08 7.94 17.48
N ILE A 59 -0.99 7.05 16.48
CA ILE A 59 -1.90 7.04 15.31
C ILE A 59 -3.36 7.02 15.75
N LYS A 60 -3.68 6.19 16.75
CA LYS A 60 -5.05 6.10 17.29
C LYS A 60 -5.52 7.46 17.81
N ASN A 61 -4.66 8.27 18.41
CA ASN A 61 -5.02 9.56 19.00
C ASN A 61 -5.14 10.68 17.96
N GLU A 62 -4.40 10.61 16.86
CA GLU A 62 -4.42 11.62 15.79
C GLU A 62 -5.65 11.53 14.87
N VAL A 63 -6.39 10.42 14.89
CA VAL A 63 -7.53 10.20 13.98
C VAL A 63 -8.89 10.42 14.65
N GLY A 64 -9.91 10.77 13.85
CA GLY A 64 -11.30 10.92 14.31
C GLY A 64 -11.92 9.61 14.85
N MET A 65 -13.01 9.74 15.63
CA MET A 65 -13.64 8.63 16.37
C MET A 65 -14.12 7.46 15.50
N PHE A 66 -14.51 7.74 14.26
CA PHE A 66 -15.03 6.74 13.32
C PHE A 66 -13.98 6.16 12.37
N SER A 67 -12.71 6.53 12.54
CA SER A 67 -11.62 6.03 11.70
C SER A 67 -11.38 4.53 11.90
N HIS A 68 -11.13 3.79 10.80
CA HIS A 68 -10.70 2.40 10.90
C HIS A 68 -9.36 2.24 11.66
N LEU A 69 -8.57 3.32 11.73
CA LEU A 69 -7.34 3.41 12.53
C LEU A 69 -7.61 3.54 14.05
N LYS A 70 -8.86 3.55 14.51
CA LYS A 70 -9.17 3.31 15.93
C LYS A 70 -9.09 1.83 16.32
N SER A 71 -9.03 0.93 15.33
CA SER A 71 -9.09 -0.53 15.50
C SER A 71 -7.80 -1.22 15.00
N ALA A 72 -7.88 -2.44 14.47
CA ALA A 72 -6.74 -3.28 14.07
C ALA A 72 -5.83 -2.64 13.00
N HIS A 73 -6.40 -1.87 12.05
CA HIS A 73 -5.65 -1.30 10.93
C HIS A 73 -4.52 -0.35 11.34
N ARG A 74 -4.60 0.26 12.53
CA ARG A 74 -3.52 1.10 13.05
C ARG A 74 -2.21 0.36 13.26
N PHE A 75 -2.27 -0.95 13.54
CA PHE A 75 -1.07 -1.74 13.78
C PHE A 75 -0.30 -1.96 12.48
N THR A 76 -1.00 -2.20 11.36
CA THR A 76 -0.36 -2.28 10.04
C THR A 76 0.14 -0.91 9.57
N THR A 77 -0.62 0.16 9.81
CA THR A 77 -0.14 1.53 9.52
C THR A 77 1.11 1.87 10.33
N ALA A 78 1.12 1.58 11.64
CA ALA A 78 2.29 1.77 12.49
C ALA A 78 3.50 0.99 11.97
N ALA A 79 3.30 -0.26 11.54
CA ALA A 79 4.36 -1.07 10.95
C ALA A 79 4.90 -0.45 9.66
N THR A 80 4.02 0.06 8.77
CA THR A 80 4.44 0.75 7.56
C THR A 80 5.31 1.95 7.90
N LEU A 81 4.83 2.83 8.79
CA LEU A 81 5.55 4.05 9.18
C LEU A 81 6.89 3.71 9.86
N ASP A 82 6.93 2.80 10.84
CA ASP A 82 8.16 2.45 11.57
C ASP A 82 9.19 1.72 10.69
N SER A 83 8.73 0.91 9.74
CA SER A 83 9.63 0.10 8.88
C SER A 83 10.10 0.82 7.63
N THR A 84 9.45 1.90 7.21
CA THR A 84 9.77 2.57 5.93
C THR A 84 10.22 4.02 6.07
N THR A 85 10.13 4.62 7.26
CA THR A 85 10.52 6.03 7.48
C THR A 85 11.50 6.21 8.65
N ALA A 86 12.19 7.35 8.65
CA ALA A 86 13.13 7.70 9.71
C ALA A 86 12.42 8.33 10.92
N ASP A 87 11.53 9.31 10.68
CA ASP A 87 10.65 9.90 11.69
C ASP A 87 9.21 9.44 11.48
N SER A 88 8.78 8.45 12.26
CA SER A 88 7.46 7.85 12.11
C SER A 88 6.31 8.75 12.58
N LYS A 89 6.55 9.76 13.43
CA LYS A 89 5.50 10.68 13.90
C LYS A 89 5.24 11.76 12.86
N GLU A 90 6.28 12.37 12.31
CA GLU A 90 6.14 13.30 11.19
C GLU A 90 5.50 12.59 9.99
N SER A 91 5.97 11.37 9.70
CA SER A 91 5.38 10.54 8.63
C SER A 91 3.92 10.17 8.90
N CYS A 92 3.49 10.08 10.16
CA CYS A 92 2.08 9.86 10.51
C CYS A 92 1.21 11.07 10.13
N HIS A 93 1.68 12.29 10.40
CA HIS A 93 0.97 13.50 9.98
C HIS A 93 0.88 13.61 8.45
N HIS A 94 1.99 13.34 7.75
CA HIS A 94 2.00 13.31 6.28
C HIS A 94 1.04 12.25 5.73
N PHE A 95 1.06 11.04 6.29
CA PHE A 95 0.15 9.96 5.93
C PHE A 95 -1.33 10.35 6.11
N ILE A 96 -1.68 10.99 7.24
CA ILE A 96 -3.05 11.45 7.50
C ILE A 96 -3.45 12.55 6.50
N ASN A 97 -2.54 13.48 6.20
CA ASN A 97 -2.76 14.53 5.20
C ASN A 97 -3.03 13.95 3.80
N ILE A 98 -2.22 12.98 3.34
CA ILE A 98 -2.44 12.27 2.07
C ILE A 98 -3.81 11.59 2.08
N TYR A 99 -4.12 10.87 3.16
CA TYR A 99 -5.40 10.16 3.30
C TYR A 99 -6.58 11.12 3.19
N GLU A 100 -6.62 12.22 3.95
CA GLU A 100 -7.74 13.17 3.88
C GLU A 100 -7.86 13.81 2.50
N LYS A 101 -6.74 14.16 1.84
CA LYS A 101 -6.76 14.67 0.46
C LYS A 101 -7.36 13.67 -0.53
N LEU A 102 -7.06 12.37 -0.40
CA LEU A 102 -7.70 11.35 -1.24
C LEU A 102 -9.22 11.33 -1.00
N ILE A 103 -9.67 11.42 0.26
CA ILE A 103 -11.10 11.46 0.59
C ILE A 103 -11.78 12.70 0.02
N GLU A 104 -11.16 13.87 0.17
CA GLU A 104 -11.66 15.15 -0.35
C GLU A 104 -11.83 15.13 -1.87
N ASN A 105 -11.00 14.36 -2.59
CA ASN A 105 -11.05 14.23 -4.04
C ASN A 105 -11.85 13.00 -4.53
N GLY A 106 -12.64 12.36 -3.67
CA GLY A 106 -13.66 11.38 -4.07
C GLY A 106 -13.41 9.93 -3.64
N TYR A 107 -12.32 9.63 -2.94
CA TYR A 107 -12.19 8.29 -2.32
C TYR A 107 -13.15 8.12 -1.15
N SER A 108 -13.69 6.92 -1.02
CA SER A 108 -14.52 6.57 0.13
C SER A 108 -13.66 6.34 1.38
N ARG A 109 -14.22 6.55 2.58
CA ARG A 109 -13.55 6.26 3.87
C ARG A 109 -13.56 4.75 4.16
N VAL A 110 -12.73 3.99 3.44
CA VAL A 110 -12.59 2.54 3.56
C VAL A 110 -11.13 2.12 3.76
N VAL A 111 -10.88 0.85 4.09
CA VAL A 111 -9.53 0.33 4.34
C VAL A 111 -8.55 0.61 3.20
N TYR A 112 -9.01 0.49 1.95
CA TYR A 112 -8.16 0.64 0.77
C TYR A 112 -7.61 2.06 0.60
N SER A 113 -8.32 3.08 1.09
CA SER A 113 -7.85 4.47 1.05
C SER A 113 -6.64 4.69 1.95
N TYR A 114 -6.54 3.99 3.08
CA TYR A 114 -5.33 4.00 3.91
C TYR A 114 -4.16 3.31 3.23
N ILE A 115 -4.41 2.22 2.51
CA ILE A 115 -3.36 1.52 1.76
C ILE A 115 -2.85 2.44 0.64
N ALA A 116 -3.75 3.06 -0.14
CA ALA A 116 -3.40 4.02 -1.16
C ALA A 116 -2.53 5.18 -0.60
N ALA A 117 -2.95 5.79 0.51
CA ALA A 117 -2.16 6.82 1.18
C ALA A 117 -0.75 6.33 1.58
N GLY A 118 -0.65 5.09 2.05
CA GLY A 118 0.63 4.46 2.39
C GLY A 118 1.57 4.31 1.18
N THR A 119 1.02 4.06 -0.02
CA THR A 119 1.83 3.96 -1.24
C THR A 119 2.43 5.30 -1.67
N LEU A 120 1.79 6.42 -1.30
CA LEU A 120 2.23 7.78 -1.63
C LEU A 120 3.11 8.40 -0.54
N LEU A 121 3.42 7.66 0.53
CA LEU A 121 4.14 8.20 1.70
C LEU A 121 5.54 8.76 1.37
N LYS A 122 6.18 8.20 0.33
CA LYS A 122 7.52 8.63 -0.14
C LYS A 122 7.47 9.81 -1.11
N VAL A 123 6.28 10.22 -1.54
CA VAL A 123 6.13 11.41 -2.37
C VAL A 123 6.40 12.65 -1.53
N GLU A 124 7.21 13.56 -2.08
CA GLU A 124 7.54 14.83 -1.45
C GLU A 124 6.28 15.65 -1.14
N GLN A 125 6.25 16.31 0.01
CA GLN A 125 5.07 17.05 0.46
C GLN A 125 4.64 18.15 -0.52
N SER A 126 5.57 18.77 -1.23
CA SER A 126 5.31 19.78 -2.27
C SER A 126 4.60 19.26 -3.51
N ARG A 127 4.60 17.94 -3.73
CA ARG A 127 4.00 17.27 -4.89
C ARG A 127 2.77 16.46 -4.54
N ILE A 128 2.32 16.48 -3.28
CA ILE A 128 1.26 15.57 -2.84
C ILE A 128 -0.06 15.84 -3.55
N GLU A 129 -0.38 17.10 -3.80
CA GLU A 129 -1.58 17.52 -4.53
C GLU A 129 -1.57 17.00 -5.98
N GLU A 130 -0.41 17.08 -6.64
CA GLU A 130 -0.21 16.56 -8.00
C GLU A 130 -0.48 15.04 -8.04
N TYR A 131 0.15 14.28 -7.15
CA TYR A 131 0.00 12.82 -7.12
C TYR A 131 -1.38 12.37 -6.64
N VAL A 132 -2.02 13.09 -5.71
CA VAL A 132 -3.41 12.84 -5.33
C VAL A 132 -4.31 13.04 -6.54
N GLN A 133 -4.20 14.18 -7.25
CA GLN A 133 -5.03 14.42 -8.42
C GLN A 133 -4.80 13.35 -9.50
N LYS A 134 -3.55 13.01 -9.78
CA LYS A 134 -3.21 11.96 -10.75
C LYS A 134 -3.75 10.59 -10.34
N THR A 135 -3.73 10.26 -9.05
CA THR A 135 -4.30 9.03 -8.50
C THR A 135 -5.81 8.95 -8.75
N ILE A 136 -6.52 10.06 -8.54
CA ILE A 136 -7.97 10.16 -8.78
C ILE A 136 -8.27 10.04 -10.27
N ASP A 137 -7.50 10.73 -11.11
CA ASP A 137 -7.61 10.69 -12.57
C ASP A 137 -7.38 9.27 -13.12
N VAL A 138 -6.36 8.56 -12.64
CA VAL A 138 -6.10 7.16 -13.02
C VAL A 138 -7.25 6.25 -12.58
N TYR A 139 -7.73 6.39 -11.35
CA TYR A 139 -8.87 5.59 -10.88
C TYR A 139 -10.13 5.83 -11.72
N ASN A 140 -10.42 7.09 -12.06
CA ASN A 140 -11.56 7.43 -12.92
C ASN A 140 -11.38 6.87 -14.33
N GLY A 141 -10.17 6.94 -14.90
CA GLY A 141 -9.88 6.31 -16.20
C GLY A 141 -10.11 4.79 -16.20
N MET A 142 -9.72 4.09 -15.13
CA MET A 142 -10.03 2.66 -14.95
C MET A 142 -11.54 2.43 -14.82
N LYS A 143 -12.25 3.33 -14.13
CA LYS A 143 -13.70 3.22 -13.91
C LYS A 143 -14.48 3.45 -15.21
N ASP A 144 -14.00 4.35 -16.07
CA ASP A 144 -14.62 4.65 -17.36
C ASP A 144 -14.52 3.47 -18.34
N HIS A 145 -13.40 2.75 -18.34
CA HIS A 145 -13.20 1.55 -19.17
C HIS A 145 -13.90 0.31 -18.60
N HIS A 146 -13.92 0.17 -17.27
CA HIS A 146 -14.44 -1.02 -16.59
C HIS A 146 -15.39 -0.67 -15.43
N PRO A 147 -16.56 -0.07 -15.71
CA PRO A 147 -17.45 0.46 -14.67
C PRO A 147 -18.00 -0.58 -13.71
N PHE A 148 -18.12 -1.84 -14.13
CA PHE A 148 -18.61 -2.94 -13.29
C PHE A 148 -17.52 -3.67 -12.51
N LEU A 149 -16.24 -3.53 -12.92
CA LEU A 149 -15.11 -4.23 -12.30
C LEU A 149 -14.38 -3.31 -11.31
N THR A 150 -14.17 -2.05 -11.70
CA THR A 150 -13.42 -1.07 -10.91
C THR A 150 -14.19 -0.64 -9.67
N ASN A 151 -13.57 -0.81 -8.50
CA ASN A 151 -14.16 -0.46 -7.21
C ASN A 151 -13.10 0.03 -6.21
N SER A 152 -13.48 0.26 -4.95
CA SER A 152 -12.54 0.78 -3.94
C SER A 152 -11.32 -0.11 -3.68
N GLY A 153 -11.37 -1.41 -4.02
CA GLY A 153 -10.22 -2.30 -3.96
C GLY A 153 -9.08 -1.90 -4.90
N ASP A 154 -9.38 -1.13 -5.95
CA ASP A 154 -8.41 -0.66 -6.95
C ASP A 154 -7.70 0.64 -6.55
N TYR A 155 -8.14 1.30 -5.47
CA TYR A 155 -7.53 2.55 -4.97
C TYR A 155 -6.01 2.46 -4.80
N PRO A 156 -5.44 1.41 -4.18
CA PRO A 156 -3.99 1.32 -4.03
C PRO A 156 -3.26 1.16 -5.35
N LEU A 157 -3.82 0.42 -6.31
CA LEU A 157 -3.20 0.24 -7.62
C LEU A 157 -3.22 1.52 -8.45
N ALA A 158 -4.32 2.27 -8.41
CA ALA A 158 -4.38 3.59 -9.04
C ALA A 158 -3.30 4.52 -8.47
N ALA A 159 -3.10 4.51 -7.14
CA ALA A 159 -2.06 5.32 -6.48
C ALA A 159 -0.63 4.88 -6.84
N ILE A 160 -0.38 3.58 -7.02
CA ILE A 160 0.93 3.09 -7.48
C ILE A 160 1.16 3.45 -8.95
N LEU A 161 0.16 3.25 -9.83
CA LEU A 161 0.27 3.59 -11.26
C LEU A 161 0.48 5.08 -11.48
N ALA A 162 -0.18 5.93 -10.69
CA ALA A 162 0.01 7.38 -10.71
C ALA A 162 1.46 7.80 -10.38
N GLN A 163 2.24 6.95 -9.71
CA GLN A 163 3.65 7.22 -9.41
C GLN A 163 4.60 7.06 -10.60
N SER A 164 4.16 6.45 -11.71
CA SER A 164 4.93 6.42 -12.96
C SER A 164 5.14 7.82 -13.54
N GLU A 165 6.13 7.97 -14.43
CA GLU A 165 6.38 9.24 -15.12
C GLU A 165 5.32 9.54 -16.21
N LYS A 166 4.60 8.50 -16.64
CA LYS A 166 3.54 8.57 -17.65
C LYS A 166 2.38 9.42 -17.19
N ASN A 167 1.75 10.13 -18.12
CA ASN A 167 0.49 10.82 -17.81
C ASN A 167 -0.68 9.81 -17.68
N LYS A 168 -1.85 10.28 -17.25
CA LYS A 168 -3.00 9.40 -17.00
C LYS A 168 -3.42 8.61 -18.25
N ASP A 169 -3.41 9.23 -19.43
CA ASP A 169 -3.92 8.60 -20.65
C ASP A 169 -2.97 7.49 -21.10
N GLU A 170 -1.66 7.72 -20.98
CA GLU A 170 -0.63 6.70 -21.23
C GLU A 170 -0.73 5.52 -20.26
N ILE A 171 -1.01 5.79 -18.98
CA ILE A 171 -1.24 4.75 -17.96
C ILE A 171 -2.45 3.89 -18.35
N ILE A 172 -3.57 4.52 -18.70
CA ILE A 172 -4.81 3.82 -19.04
C ILE A 172 -4.64 3.01 -20.32
N VAL A 173 -4.04 3.58 -21.37
CA VAL A 173 -3.76 2.84 -22.61
C VAL A 173 -2.92 1.60 -22.32
N ASN A 174 -1.87 1.73 -21.51
CA ASN A 174 -1.01 0.60 -21.15
C ASN A 174 -1.76 -0.50 -20.38
N VAL A 175 -2.64 -0.11 -19.45
CA VAL A 175 -3.53 -1.05 -18.73
C VAL A 175 -4.44 -1.79 -19.71
N GLU A 176 -5.10 -1.07 -20.62
CA GLU A 176 -6.05 -1.63 -21.58
C GLU A 176 -5.37 -2.56 -22.59
N ASP A 177 -4.15 -2.24 -23.01
CA ASP A 177 -3.37 -3.09 -23.91
C ASP A 177 -3.04 -4.44 -23.25
N HIS A 178 -2.65 -4.44 -21.97
CA HIS A 178 -2.45 -5.67 -21.21
C HIS A 178 -3.76 -6.44 -21.01
N TYR A 179 -4.86 -5.75 -20.72
CA TYR A 179 -6.18 -6.37 -20.55
C TYR A 179 -6.61 -7.10 -21.83
N LYS A 180 -6.53 -6.43 -22.98
CA LYS A 180 -6.86 -7.00 -24.30
C LYS A 180 -5.96 -8.18 -24.64
N ALA A 181 -4.65 -8.02 -24.50
CA ALA A 181 -3.69 -9.08 -24.83
C ALA A 181 -3.87 -10.33 -23.97
N LEU A 182 -4.24 -10.18 -22.69
CA LEU A 182 -4.55 -11.31 -21.81
C LEU A 182 -5.88 -11.97 -22.17
N ASN A 183 -6.92 -11.18 -22.45
CA ASN A 183 -8.22 -11.71 -22.88
C ASN A 183 -8.10 -12.52 -24.20
N GLU A 184 -7.33 -12.01 -25.17
CA GLU A 184 -7.03 -12.70 -26.42
C GLU A 184 -6.29 -14.03 -26.22
N LYS A 185 -5.53 -14.16 -25.12
CA LYS A 185 -4.86 -15.40 -24.71
C LYS A 185 -5.74 -16.33 -23.86
N GLY A 186 -7.03 -16.03 -23.73
CA GLY A 186 -8.03 -16.90 -23.10
C GLY A 186 -8.23 -16.66 -21.61
N PHE A 187 -7.69 -15.58 -21.03
CA PHE A 187 -8.01 -15.20 -19.66
C PHE A 187 -9.46 -14.72 -19.59
N SER A 188 -10.20 -15.20 -18.58
CA SER A 188 -11.62 -14.87 -18.45
C SER A 188 -11.83 -13.41 -18.04
N ILE A 189 -12.79 -12.74 -18.69
CA ILE A 189 -13.24 -11.40 -18.34
C ILE A 189 -13.72 -11.36 -16.89
N GLY A 190 -13.16 -10.44 -16.11
CA GLY A 190 -13.53 -10.24 -14.71
C GLY A 190 -12.48 -9.47 -13.92
N ASN A 191 -12.70 -9.37 -12.61
CA ASN A 191 -11.84 -8.61 -11.70
C ASN A 191 -10.39 -9.13 -11.70
N ASP A 192 -10.19 -10.45 -11.79
CA ASP A 192 -8.84 -11.04 -11.76
C ASP A 192 -8.03 -10.66 -13.01
N LEU A 193 -8.67 -10.63 -14.19
CA LEU A 193 -8.05 -10.18 -15.43
C LEU A 193 -7.68 -8.69 -15.35
N GLN A 194 -8.60 -7.85 -14.85
CA GLN A 194 -8.34 -6.42 -14.66
C GLN A 194 -7.20 -6.18 -13.65
N PHE A 195 -7.23 -6.88 -12.51
CA PHE A 195 -6.19 -6.77 -11.51
C PHE A 195 -4.81 -7.15 -12.10
N LEU A 196 -4.74 -8.23 -12.87
CA LEU A 196 -3.50 -8.65 -13.52
C LEU A 196 -3.03 -7.61 -14.56
N SER A 197 -3.92 -7.01 -15.34
CA SER A 197 -3.53 -5.96 -16.31
C SER A 197 -2.95 -4.73 -15.62
N HIS A 198 -3.55 -4.29 -14.50
CA HIS A 198 -2.99 -3.23 -13.65
C HIS A 198 -1.58 -3.57 -13.15
N ILE A 199 -1.36 -4.79 -12.67
CA ILE A 199 -0.05 -5.24 -12.18
C ILE A 199 1.00 -5.26 -13.29
N LEU A 200 0.66 -5.75 -14.48
CA LEU A 200 1.59 -5.80 -15.60
C LEU A 200 1.95 -4.40 -16.10
N ALA A 201 1.00 -3.46 -16.07
CA ALA A 201 1.25 -2.06 -16.44
C ALA A 201 2.26 -1.36 -15.52
N LEU A 202 2.52 -1.88 -14.31
CA LEU A 202 3.58 -1.37 -13.43
C LEU A 202 5.00 -1.65 -13.96
N ASN A 203 5.20 -2.69 -14.76
CA ASN A 203 6.53 -3.19 -15.14
C ASN A 203 7.16 -2.53 -16.37
N THR A 204 6.53 -1.50 -16.94
CA THR A 204 7.04 -0.88 -18.17
C THR A 204 8.15 0.16 -17.98
N ASP A 205 8.55 0.50 -16.74
CA ASP A 205 9.55 1.54 -16.48
C ASP A 205 10.85 1.00 -15.81
N GLN A 206 11.03 -0.33 -15.69
CA GLN A 206 12.19 -0.94 -14.99
C GLN A 206 13.13 -1.82 -15.83
N ILE A 207 13.10 -1.72 -17.17
CA ILE A 207 14.12 -2.38 -18.02
C ILE A 207 15.05 -1.32 -18.63
N SER A 208 15.83 -0.65 -17.78
CA SER A 208 17.17 -0.18 -18.12
C SER A 208 18.17 -1.09 -17.41
N VAL A 209 18.31 -2.32 -17.91
CA VAL A 209 19.49 -3.12 -17.60
C VAL A 209 20.65 -2.49 -18.37
N GLU A 210 21.30 -1.51 -17.78
CA GLU A 210 22.66 -1.16 -18.17
C GLU A 210 23.50 -2.43 -18.02
N THR A 211 23.86 -2.99 -19.17
CA THR A 211 24.82 -4.07 -19.24
C THR A 211 26.20 -3.45 -19.07
N ARG A 212 26.81 -3.64 -17.90
CA ARG A 212 28.26 -3.51 -17.70
C ARG A 212 28.76 -4.64 -16.82
#